data_AF-A0A9D0N676-F1
#
_entry.id   AF-A0A9D0N676-F1
#
_cell.length_a   1.000
_cell.length_b   1.000
_cell.length_c   1.000
_cell.angle_alpha   90.00
_cell.angle_beta   90.00
_cell.angle_gamma   90.00
#
_symmetry.space_group_name_H-M   'P 1'
#
loop_
_entity.id
_entity.type
_entity.pdbx_description
1 polymer ?
#
loop_
_entity_poly.entity_id
_entity_poly.type
_entity_poly.pdbx_seq_one_letter_code
_entity_poly.pdbx_strand_id
1 'polypeptide(L)'
;TAMTELKKALMSKGEATELFGQLRGEGLASAIATIEQGFGDELFYPNVASRAANLLYLVIKNHPLADGNKRTGSFLFLWYLRLHQHLLAKPVEQLINDNTLVALALLVAESKPDQKELMIRLVEHFILLKDEDHVTAE
;
A
#
# COMPACT_ATOMS: atom_id res chain seq x y z
N THR A 1 -1.70 -10.16 -14.81
CA THR A 1 -2.06 -9.82 -13.41
C THR A 1 -2.29 -8.32 -13.32
N ALA A 2 -2.80 -7.80 -12.20
CA ALA A 2 -3.02 -6.36 -12.01
C ALA A 2 -1.76 -5.50 -12.30
N MET A 3 -0.57 -6.02 -11.94
CA MET A 3 0.71 -5.37 -12.23
C MET A 3 1.07 -5.35 -13.72
N THR A 4 0.72 -6.41 -14.46
CA THR A 4 0.91 -6.45 -15.92
C THR A 4 0.07 -5.39 -16.61
N GLU A 5 -1.17 -5.18 -16.17
CA GLU A 5 -2.06 -4.16 -16.73
C GLU A 5 -1.58 -2.74 -16.40
N LEU A 6 -1.06 -2.52 -15.19
CA LEU A 6 -0.39 -1.26 -14.85
C LEU A 6 0.82 -1.00 -15.77
N LYS A 7 1.70 -2.00 -15.98
CA LYS A 7 2.86 -1.86 -16.87
C LYS A 7 2.41 -1.50 -18.29
N LYS A 8 1.44 -2.23 -18.86
CA LYS A 8 0.91 -1.96 -20.21
C LYS A 8 0.34 -0.54 -20.34
N ALA A 9 -0.46 -0.12 -19.37
CA ALA A 9 -1.06 1.21 -19.37
C ALA A 9 0.01 2.31 -19.37
N LEU A 10 1.03 2.20 -18.51
CA LEU A 10 2.10 3.19 -18.42
C LEU A 10 3.00 3.19 -19.66
N MET A 11 3.32 2.01 -20.21
CA MET A 11 4.08 1.91 -21.46
C MET A 11 3.35 2.55 -22.64
N SER A 12 2.02 2.36 -22.73
CA SER A 12 1.21 2.97 -23.80
C SER A 12 1.22 4.51 -23.76
N LYS A 13 1.48 5.09 -22.58
CA LYS A 13 1.60 6.54 -22.38
C LYS A 13 3.03 7.05 -22.48
N GLY A 14 4.02 6.18 -22.71
CA GLY A 14 5.44 6.54 -22.68
C GLY A 14 5.97 6.85 -21.27
N GLU A 15 5.24 6.48 -20.22
CA GLU A 15 5.59 6.77 -18.81
C GLU A 15 6.41 5.64 -18.16
N ALA A 16 6.59 4.51 -18.83
CA ALA A 16 7.34 3.36 -18.34
C ALA A 16 8.21 2.73 -19.43
N THR A 17 9.35 2.17 -19.00
CA THR A 17 10.24 1.36 -19.83
C THR A 17 10.01 -0.12 -19.56
N GLU A 18 10.73 -1.00 -20.27
CA GLU A 18 10.68 -2.43 -20.01
C GLU A 18 11.10 -2.82 -18.59
N LEU A 19 11.92 -2.00 -17.93
CA LEU A 19 12.40 -2.23 -16.56
C LEU A 19 11.32 -1.99 -15.50
N PHE A 20 10.25 -1.25 -15.86
CA PHE A 20 9.16 -0.99 -14.93
C PHE A 20 8.49 -2.30 -14.52
N GLY A 21 8.30 -2.49 -13.21
CA GLY A 21 7.60 -3.67 -12.72
C GLY A 21 8.43 -4.96 -12.72
N GLN A 22 9.68 -4.91 -13.17
CA GLN A 22 10.56 -6.09 -13.13
C GLN A 22 10.98 -6.40 -11.69
N LEU A 23 10.64 -7.59 -11.21
CA LEU A 23 10.95 -8.02 -9.84
C LEU A 23 12.45 -8.22 -9.62
N ARG A 24 12.90 -7.89 -8.42
CA ARG A 24 14.24 -8.18 -7.89
C ARG A 24 14.11 -9.20 -6.76
N GLY A 25 14.37 -10.46 -7.09
CA GLY A 25 14.22 -11.57 -6.16
C GLY A 25 12.80 -11.64 -5.57
N GLU A 26 12.72 -12.04 -4.30
CA GLU A 26 11.46 -12.29 -3.61
C GLU A 26 10.95 -11.09 -2.78
N GLY A 27 11.55 -9.90 -2.92
CA GLY A 27 11.28 -8.78 -2.04
C GLY A 27 9.81 -8.32 -2.03
N LEU A 28 9.13 -8.41 -3.18
CA LEU A 28 7.71 -8.05 -3.27
C LEU A 28 6.82 -9.09 -2.58
N ALA A 29 7.09 -10.38 -2.80
CA ALA A 29 6.37 -11.46 -2.14
C ALA A 29 6.58 -11.41 -0.63
N SER A 30 7.80 -11.12 -0.18
CA SER A 30 8.14 -10.90 1.22
C SER A 30 7.36 -9.73 1.83
N ALA A 31 7.24 -8.59 1.13
CA ALA A 31 6.47 -7.45 1.64
C ALA A 31 4.99 -7.80 1.84
N ILE A 32 4.39 -8.55 0.92
CA ILE A 32 3.00 -9.02 1.03
C ILE A 32 2.86 -10.04 2.18
N ALA A 33 3.78 -11.00 2.28
CA ALA A 33 3.75 -11.98 3.36
C ALA A 33 3.91 -11.32 4.74
N THR A 34 4.74 -10.29 4.85
CA THR A 34 4.96 -9.54 6.10
C THR A 34 3.68 -8.90 6.62
N ILE A 35 2.86 -8.29 5.76
CA ILE A 35 1.63 -7.62 6.20
C ILE A 35 0.53 -8.61 6.63
N GLU A 36 0.59 -9.85 6.15
CA GLU A 36 -0.36 -10.92 6.53
C GLU A 36 0.22 -11.88 7.58
N GLN A 37 1.37 -11.55 8.18
CA GLN A 37 2.00 -12.37 9.21
C GLN A 37 1.33 -12.16 10.57
N GLY A 38 1.25 -13.24 11.36
CA GLY A 38 0.66 -13.23 12.70
C GLY A 38 1.16 -14.36 13.59
N PHE A 39 0.59 -14.43 14.79
CA PHE A 39 0.78 -15.51 15.76
C PHE A 39 -0.59 -16.00 16.25
N GLY A 40 -0.85 -17.30 16.12
CA GLY A 40 -2.19 -17.85 16.36
C GLY A 40 -3.20 -17.24 15.38
N ASP A 41 -4.29 -16.70 15.93
CA ASP A 41 -5.35 -16.04 15.16
C ASP A 41 -5.15 -14.51 15.06
N GLU A 42 -4.05 -13.97 15.59
CA GLU A 42 -3.77 -12.53 15.63
C GLU A 42 -2.70 -12.13 14.61
N LEU A 43 -3.02 -11.16 13.74
CA LEU A 43 -2.06 -10.54 12.84
C LEU A 43 -1.19 -9.50 13.57
N PHE A 44 0.09 -9.42 13.23
CA PHE A 44 0.99 -8.37 13.76
C PHE A 44 0.57 -6.96 13.33
N TYR A 45 -0.09 -6.87 12.18
CA TYR A 45 -0.74 -5.66 11.69
C TYR A 45 -2.27 -5.87 11.76
N PRO A 46 -2.91 -5.51 12.88
CA PRO A 46 -4.22 -6.03 13.24
C PRO A 46 -5.37 -5.49 12.38
N ASN A 47 -5.16 -4.42 11.62
CA ASN A 47 -6.23 -3.79 10.85
C ASN A 47 -5.78 -3.49 9.41
N VAL A 48 -6.75 -3.12 8.56
CA VAL A 48 -6.51 -2.85 7.14
C VAL A 48 -5.63 -1.62 6.94
N ALA A 49 -5.77 -0.60 7.79
CA ALA A 49 -4.97 0.62 7.71
C ALA A 49 -3.49 0.33 7.94
N SER A 50 -3.17 -0.44 9.00
CA SER A 50 -1.79 -0.78 9.35
C SER A 50 -1.13 -1.68 8.32
N ARG A 51 -1.87 -2.65 7.76
CA ARG A 51 -1.40 -3.49 6.66
C ARG A 51 -1.14 -2.69 5.39
N ALA A 52 -2.07 -1.83 4.98
CA ALA A 52 -1.90 -0.97 3.81
C ALA A 52 -0.70 0.00 3.97
N ALA A 53 -0.58 0.65 5.13
CA ALA A 53 0.53 1.57 5.42
C ALA A 53 1.89 0.86 5.38
N ASN A 54 2.00 -0.32 5.99
CA ASN A 54 3.23 -1.11 5.96
C ASN A 54 3.54 -1.63 4.56
N LEU A 55 2.53 -2.01 3.76
CA LEU A 55 2.74 -2.41 2.37
C LEU A 55 3.35 -1.27 1.54
N LEU A 56 2.79 -0.07 1.65
CA LEU A 56 3.32 1.12 0.97
C LEU A 56 4.77 1.37 1.37
N TYR A 57 5.05 1.35 2.68
CA TYR A 57 6.39 1.57 3.22
C TYR A 57 7.41 0.54 2.72
N LEU A 58 7.11 -0.75 2.85
CA LEU A 58 8.02 -1.84 2.51
C LEU A 58 8.34 -1.86 1.03
N VAL A 59 7.33 -1.71 0.15
CA VAL A 59 7.56 -1.71 -1.29
C VAL A 59 8.38 -0.51 -1.73
N ILE A 60 8.18 0.66 -1.13
CA ILE A 60 8.96 1.85 -1.47
C ILE A 60 10.39 1.75 -0.96
N LYS A 61 10.61 1.41 0.32
CA LYS A 61 11.93 1.43 0.96
C LYS A 61 12.81 0.23 0.58
N ASN A 62 12.23 -0.95 0.39
CA ASN A 62 13.01 -2.16 0.11
C ASN A 62 13.35 -2.32 -1.37
N HIS A 63 12.81 -1.44 -2.23
CA HIS A 63 13.04 -1.41 -3.67
C HIS A 63 12.97 -2.80 -4.35
N PRO A 64 11.88 -3.58 -4.18
CA PRO A 64 11.80 -4.93 -4.70
C PRO A 64 11.65 -5.00 -6.23
N LEU A 65 11.56 -3.86 -6.92
CA LEU A 65 11.49 -3.78 -8.38
C LEU A 65 12.68 -3.00 -8.96
N ALA A 66 13.06 -3.34 -10.19
CA ALA A 66 14.14 -2.68 -10.92
C ALA A 66 13.84 -1.20 -11.18
N ASP A 67 12.60 -0.90 -11.58
CA ASP A 67 12.05 0.45 -11.64
C ASP A 67 10.57 0.43 -11.22
N GLY A 68 10.08 1.57 -10.76
CA GLY A 68 8.67 1.79 -10.47
C GLY A 68 8.25 1.49 -9.02
N ASN A 69 9.18 1.37 -8.07
CA ASN A 69 8.88 1.05 -6.66
C ASN A 69 7.82 1.98 -6.04
N LYS A 70 7.93 3.30 -6.22
CA LYS A 70 6.94 4.28 -5.74
C LYS A 70 5.55 4.08 -6.36
N ARG A 71 5.50 3.93 -7.69
CA ARG A 71 4.26 3.75 -8.45
C ARG A 71 3.59 2.41 -8.14
N THR A 72 4.39 1.35 -8.04
CA THR A 72 3.96 0.01 -7.67
C THR A 72 3.47 -0.05 -6.22
N GLY A 73 4.21 0.55 -5.28
CA GLY A 73 3.79 0.65 -3.89
C GLY A 73 2.47 1.41 -3.74
N SER A 74 2.32 2.54 -4.43
CA SER A 74 1.08 3.33 -4.46
C SER A 74 -0.09 2.55 -5.06
N PHE A 75 0.16 1.82 -6.16
CA PHE A 75 -0.86 0.98 -6.79
C PHE A 75 -1.31 -0.15 -5.86
N LEU A 76 -0.37 -0.88 -5.25
CA LEU A 76 -0.67 -1.97 -4.33
C LEU A 76 -1.39 -1.48 -3.08
N PHE A 77 -1.00 -0.32 -2.56
CA PHE A 77 -1.67 0.35 -1.46
C PHE A 77 -3.14 0.63 -1.75
N LEU A 78 -3.45 1.31 -2.87
CA LEU A 78 -4.84 1.55 -3.28
C LEU A 78 -5.60 0.26 -3.59
N TRP A 79 -4.94 -0.70 -4.24
CA TRP A 79 -5.54 -1.99 -4.57
C TRP A 79 -5.94 -2.76 -3.31
N TYR A 80 -5.05 -2.81 -2.31
CA TYR A 80 -5.31 -3.44 -1.02
C TYR A 80 -6.51 -2.79 -0.32
N LEU A 81 -6.54 -1.46 -0.24
CA LEU A 81 -7.68 -0.73 0.33
C LEU A 81 -9.00 -1.05 -0.40
N ARG A 82 -8.98 -1.12 -1.74
CA ARG A 82 -10.16 -1.45 -2.54
C ARG A 82 -10.66 -2.88 -2.30
N LEU A 83 -9.76 -3.85 -2.14
CA LEU A 83 -10.13 -5.22 -1.78
C LEU A 83 -10.83 -5.27 -0.41
N HIS A 84 -10.44 -4.39 0.51
CA HIS A 84 -10.99 -4.29 1.86
C HIS A 84 -11.99 -3.14 2.04
N GLN A 85 -12.60 -2.65 0.95
CA GLN A 85 -13.54 -1.52 0.96
C GLN A 85 -14.68 -1.67 1.98
N HIS A 86 -15.12 -2.91 2.27
CA HIS A 86 -16.18 -3.20 3.23
C HIS A 86 -15.82 -2.84 4.68
N LEU A 87 -14.52 -2.74 5.02
CA LEU A 87 -13.99 -2.37 6.34
C LEU A 87 -13.68 -0.87 6.45
N LEU A 88 -13.73 -0.13 5.35
CA LEU A 88 -13.43 1.30 5.31
C LEU A 88 -14.69 2.13 5.59
N ALA A 89 -14.54 3.23 6.34
CA ALA A 89 -15.64 4.14 6.64
C ALA A 89 -16.19 4.87 5.40
N LYS A 90 -15.36 4.99 4.35
CA LYS A 90 -15.68 5.69 3.10
C LYS A 90 -15.06 4.97 1.89
N PRO A 91 -15.50 5.26 0.66
CA PRO A 91 -14.79 4.87 -0.56
C PRO A 91 -13.33 5.30 -0.54
N VAL A 92 -12.41 4.47 -1.06
CA VAL A 92 -10.96 4.78 -1.13
C VAL A 92 -10.71 6.15 -1.74
N GLU A 93 -11.45 6.51 -2.79
CA GLU A 93 -11.32 7.78 -3.51
C GLU A 93 -11.67 9.01 -2.65
N GLN A 94 -12.43 8.82 -1.57
CA GLN A 94 -12.76 9.88 -0.60
C GLN A 94 -11.78 9.93 0.58
N LEU A 95 -11.03 8.85 0.81
CA LEU A 95 -10.01 8.79 1.85
C LEU A 95 -8.68 9.37 1.34
N ILE A 96 -8.31 9.02 0.10
CA ILE A 96 -6.99 9.32 -0.46
C ILE A 96 -7.16 9.82 -1.89
N ASN A 97 -6.96 11.12 -2.09
CA ASN A 97 -6.89 11.72 -3.42
C ASN A 97 -5.47 11.62 -4.02
N ASP A 98 -5.35 11.95 -5.31
CA ASP A 98 -4.09 11.84 -6.07
C ASP A 98 -2.93 12.64 -5.44
N ASN A 99 -3.19 13.86 -4.98
CA ASN A 99 -2.17 14.71 -4.37
C ASN A 99 -1.68 14.12 -3.03
N THR A 100 -2.60 13.62 -2.21
CA THR A 100 -2.28 12.93 -0.96
C THR A 100 -1.44 11.69 -1.22
N LEU A 101 -1.84 10.86 -2.20
CA LEU A 101 -1.10 9.65 -2.54
C LEU A 101 0.34 9.96 -2.99
N VAL A 102 0.51 10.94 -3.87
CA VAL A 102 1.83 11.38 -4.33
C VAL A 102 2.67 11.89 -3.16
N ALA A 103 2.10 12.73 -2.30
CA ALA A 103 2.78 13.26 -1.13
C ALA A 103 3.24 12.14 -0.17
N LEU A 104 2.35 11.19 0.15
CA LEU A 104 2.69 10.06 1.03
C LEU A 104 3.79 9.18 0.42
N ALA A 105 3.72 8.87 -0.87
CA ALA A 105 4.73 8.05 -1.54
C ALA A 105 6.11 8.74 -1.56
N LEU A 106 6.15 10.06 -1.74
CA LEU A 106 7.39 10.84 -1.69
C LEU A 106 7.94 10.94 -0.27
N LEU A 107 7.09 11.23 0.72
CA LEU A 107 7.49 11.30 2.13
C LEU A 107 8.08 9.96 2.60
N VAL A 108 7.45 8.84 2.27
CA VAL A 108 7.99 7.50 2.55
C VAL A 108 9.32 7.28 1.85
N ALA A 109 9.45 7.66 0.58
CA ALA A 109 10.70 7.46 -0.17
C ALA A 109 11.87 8.23 0.48
N GLU A 110 11.64 9.49 0.83
CA GLU A 110 12.63 10.41 1.39
C GLU A 110 12.87 10.21 2.90
N SER A 111 12.00 9.49 3.61
CA SER A 111 12.15 9.29 5.06
C SER A 111 13.40 8.50 5.41
N LYS A 112 14.01 8.84 6.54
CA LYS A 112 15.09 8.04 7.14
C LYS A 112 14.54 6.75 7.78
N PRO A 113 15.36 5.70 7.96
CA PRO A 113 14.91 4.44 8.57
C PRO A 113 14.33 4.59 9.98
N ASP A 114 14.87 5.49 10.81
CA ASP A 114 14.39 5.81 12.16
C ASP A 114 13.02 6.52 12.17
N GLN A 115 12.61 7.09 11.04
CA GLN A 115 11.30 7.72 10.85
C GLN A 115 10.22 6.74 10.38
N LYS A 116 10.51 5.44 10.27
CA LYS A 116 9.56 4.42 9.82
C LYS A 116 8.21 4.56 10.51
N GLU A 117 8.21 4.55 11.84
CA GLU A 117 6.99 4.56 12.64
C GLU A 117 6.17 5.84 12.45
N LEU A 118 6.84 6.96 12.24
CA LEU A 118 6.17 8.23 11.94
C LEU A 118 5.47 8.16 10.56
N MET A 119 6.13 7.58 9.55
CA MET A 119 5.55 7.43 8.21
C MET A 119 4.37 6.47 8.21
N ILE A 120 4.46 5.35 8.93
CA ILE A 120 3.35 4.41 9.07
C ILE A 120 2.13 5.11 9.68
N ARG A 121 2.30 5.76 10.83
CA ARG A 121 1.21 6.48 11.51
C ARG A 121 0.63 7.61 10.66
N LEU A 122 1.46 8.31 9.89
CA LEU A 122 0.98 9.35 8.96
C LEU A 122 0.10 8.75 7.87
N VAL A 123 0.48 7.61 7.28
CA VAL A 123 -0.33 6.95 6.25
C VAL A 123 -1.63 6.40 6.84
N GLU A 124 -1.57 5.76 8.01
CA GLU A 124 -2.74 5.24 8.74
C GLU A 124 -3.76 6.34 9.05
N HIS A 125 -3.31 7.55 9.36
CA HIS A 125 -4.18 8.69 9.67
C HIS A 125 -5.20 9.00 8.56
N PHE A 126 -4.90 8.69 7.30
CA PHE A 126 -5.82 8.91 6.17
C PHE A 126 -6.82 7.78 5.95
N ILE A 127 -6.69 6.65 6.65
CA ILE A 127 -7.47 5.43 6.41
C ILE A 127 -8.48 5.26 7.53
N LEU A 128 -9.66 5.86 7.34
CA LEU A 128 -10.76 5.73 8.31
C LEU A 128 -11.42 4.36 8.18
N LEU A 129 -11.48 3.63 9.29
CA LEU A 129 -12.14 2.33 9.41
C LEU A 129 -13.57 2.50 9.92
N LYS A 130 -14.44 1.54 9.61
CA LYS A 130 -15.78 1.50 10.22
C LYS A 130 -15.66 1.15 11.70
N ASP A 131 -16.51 1.76 12.51
CA ASP A 131 -16.68 1.35 13.91
C ASP A 131 -17.34 -0.04 13.95
N GLU A 132 -16.85 -0.94 14.80
CA GLU A 132 -17.40 -2.30 14.93
C GLU A 132 -18.74 -2.35 15.71
N ASP A 133 -19.22 -1.22 16.23
CA ASP A 133 -20.30 -1.16 17.24
C ASP A 133 -21.75 -1.25 16.70
N HIS A 134 -21.99 -1.52 15.42
CA HIS A 134 -23.35 -1.48 14.84
C HIS A 134 -23.81 -2.70 14.02
N VAL A 135 -23.20 -3.87 14.20
CA VAL A 135 -23.57 -5.08 13.42
C VAL A 135 -24.55 -6.04 14.15
N THR A 136 -25.05 -5.72 15.34
CA THR A 136 -26.02 -6.59 16.04
C THR A 136 -27.22 -5.83 16.63
N ALA A 137 -28.06 -5.25 15.77
CA ALA A 137 -29.41 -4.81 16.16
C ALA A 137 -30.37 -4.71 14.97
N GLU A 138 -30.62 -5.80 14.25
CA GLU A 138 -31.87 -6.02 13.49
C GLU A 138 -32.30 -7.50 13.57
#